data_AF-A0A7S4FKM9-F1
#
_entry.id   AF-A0A7S4FKM9-F1
#
_cell.length_a   1.000
_cell.length_b   1.000
_cell.length_c   1.000
_cell.angle_alpha   90.00
_cell.angle_beta   90.00
_cell.angle_gamma   90.00
#
_symmetry.space_group_name_H-M   'P 1'
#
loop_
_entity.id
_entity.type
_entity.pdbx_description
1 polymer ?
#
loop_
_entity_poly.entity_id
_entity_poly.type
_entity_poly.pdbx_seq_one_letter_code
_entity_poly.pdbx_strand_id
1 'polypeptide(L)'
;MFLNKPDFATSLSWRAGEPELYDQWVMHVVHNKLQDVILPMRQSSILGARFLKAVKWQADFIYLDSAHEIDETFSELVLYWDRLQPGGMLMGDDYVWRAVRHDVKKFVTLFELQLVRPSELLWYIRKPLDWQWPRAVFHRSFGYYGEDKDVFAFDRAKALKYKAQLAAERREAVADA
;
A
#
# COMPACT_ATOMS: atom_id res chain seq x y z
N MET A 1 -4.85 1.10 19.52
CA MET A 1 -5.00 1.68 20.88
C MET A 1 -3.63 1.66 21.57
N PHE A 2 -2.82 2.72 21.44
CA PHE A 2 -1.48 2.80 22.04
C PHE A 2 -1.26 4.00 22.97
N LEU A 3 -2.25 4.88 23.12
CA LEU A 3 -2.04 6.22 23.72
C LEU A 3 -2.13 6.27 25.26
N ASN A 4 -2.30 5.14 25.96
CA ASN A 4 -2.47 5.15 27.42
C ASN A 4 -1.46 4.26 28.17
N LYS A 5 -0.22 4.18 27.65
CA LYS A 5 0.91 3.66 28.43
C LYS A 5 1.81 4.83 28.83
N PRO A 6 1.97 5.14 30.13
CA PRO A 6 2.87 6.21 30.59
C PRO A 6 4.32 6.03 30.10
N ASP A 7 4.69 4.81 29.72
CA ASP A 7 6.03 4.49 29.19
C ASP A 7 6.20 4.73 27.68
N PHE A 8 5.14 5.01 26.92
CA PHE A 8 5.26 5.14 25.46
C PHE A 8 6.13 6.34 25.07
N ALA A 9 5.82 7.53 25.63
CA ALA A 9 6.62 8.72 25.38
C ALA A 9 8.08 8.50 25.81
N THR A 10 8.33 7.89 26.96
CA THR A 10 9.69 7.57 27.43
C THR A 10 10.41 6.59 26.49
N SER A 11 9.69 5.60 25.95
CA SER A 11 10.26 4.56 25.06
C SER A 11 10.73 5.12 23.71
N LEU A 12 10.17 6.23 23.26
CA LEU A 12 10.54 6.86 21.98
C LEU A 12 11.93 7.52 22.01
N SER A 13 12.53 7.69 23.20
CA SER A 13 13.83 8.33 23.41
C SER A 13 13.94 9.68 22.68
N TRP A 14 13.51 10.76 23.31
CA TRP A 14 13.43 12.06 22.65
C TRP A 14 14.78 12.78 22.63
N ARG A 15 15.15 13.38 21.49
CA ARG A 15 16.27 14.33 21.40
C ARG A 15 15.83 15.57 20.64
N ALA A 16 16.01 16.73 21.26
CA ALA A 16 15.68 18.04 20.67
C ALA A 16 14.25 18.15 20.10
N GLY A 17 13.27 17.47 20.70
CA GLY A 17 11.87 17.51 20.30
C GLY A 17 11.45 16.44 19.28
N GLU A 18 12.36 15.59 18.83
CA GLU A 18 12.09 14.51 17.87
C GLU A 18 12.25 13.13 18.52
N PRO A 19 11.40 12.14 18.15
CA PRO A 19 11.60 10.75 18.56
C PRO A 19 12.80 10.14 17.84
N GLU A 20 13.66 9.44 18.55
CA GLU A 20 14.87 8.84 17.99
C GLU A 20 14.66 7.44 17.40
N LEU A 21 13.42 6.94 17.34
CA LEU A 21 13.13 5.57 16.91
C LEU A 21 13.78 5.21 15.57
N TYR A 22 13.72 6.12 14.59
CA TYR A 22 14.38 5.91 13.30
C TYR A 22 15.91 5.83 13.44
N ASP A 23 16.50 6.75 14.18
CA ASP A 23 17.95 6.81 14.37
C ASP A 23 18.45 5.57 15.12
N GLN A 24 17.73 5.11 16.15
CA GLN A 24 18.00 3.88 16.88
C GLN A 24 17.94 2.65 15.95
N TRP A 25 16.94 2.58 15.08
CA TRP A 25 16.85 1.49 14.10
C TRP A 25 18.01 1.52 13.10
N VAL A 26 18.40 2.70 12.58
CA VAL A 26 19.58 2.82 11.71
C VAL A 26 20.86 2.43 12.45
N MET A 27 20.99 2.80 13.73
CA MET A 27 22.13 2.38 14.55
C MET A 27 22.16 0.86 14.74
N HIS A 28 21.00 0.19 14.84
CA HIS A 28 20.95 -1.27 14.83
C HIS A 28 21.37 -1.87 13.49
N VAL A 29 20.98 -1.29 12.36
CA VAL A 29 21.46 -1.71 11.03
C VAL A 29 22.98 -1.61 10.96
N VAL A 30 23.56 -0.51 11.47
CA VAL A 30 25.02 -0.30 11.48
C VAL A 30 25.72 -1.26 12.43
N HIS A 31 25.23 -1.38 13.66
CA HIS A 31 25.80 -2.25 14.70
C HIS A 31 25.82 -3.71 14.28
N ASN A 32 24.77 -4.17 13.59
CA ASN A 32 24.66 -5.54 13.08
C ASN A 32 25.30 -5.73 11.70
N LYS A 33 25.99 -4.71 11.16
CA LYS A 33 26.70 -4.77 9.88
C LYS A 33 25.80 -5.15 8.69
N LEU A 34 24.59 -4.59 8.62
CA LEU A 34 23.58 -4.92 7.60
C LEU A 34 23.53 -3.90 6.44
N GLN A 35 24.49 -2.97 6.35
CA GLN A 35 24.48 -1.88 5.37
C GLN A 35 24.57 -2.38 3.92
N ASP A 36 25.12 -3.57 3.69
CA ASP A 36 25.25 -4.16 2.35
C ASP A 36 23.90 -4.69 1.81
N VAL A 37 22.90 -4.86 2.67
CA VAL A 37 21.59 -5.45 2.32
C VAL A 37 20.39 -4.59 2.72
N ILE A 38 20.58 -3.59 3.58
CA ILE A 38 19.53 -2.65 4.00
C ILE A 38 19.91 -1.23 3.58
N LEU A 39 19.10 -0.65 2.68
CA LEU A 39 19.14 0.78 2.35
C LEU A 39 17.98 1.51 3.03
N PRO A 40 18.22 2.26 4.13
CA PRO A 40 17.17 2.97 4.82
C PRO A 40 16.74 4.23 4.05
N MET A 41 15.44 4.50 3.97
CA MET A 41 14.88 5.70 3.33
C MET A 41 13.98 6.48 4.31
N ARG A 42 14.44 7.63 4.80
CA ARG A 42 13.64 8.52 5.67
C ARG A 42 12.76 9.46 4.83
N GLN A 43 11.70 8.93 4.25
CA GLN A 43 10.74 9.70 3.45
C GLN A 43 9.34 9.12 3.56
N SER A 44 8.33 9.89 3.12
CA SER A 44 6.99 9.34 2.98
C SER A 44 6.98 8.24 1.93
N SER A 45 6.11 7.26 2.14
CA SER A 45 5.98 6.09 1.27
C SER A 45 5.69 6.46 -0.21
N ILE A 46 4.91 7.52 -0.45
CA ILE A 46 4.66 8.04 -1.80
C ILE A 46 5.95 8.54 -2.47
N LEU A 47 6.79 9.30 -1.74
CA LEU A 47 8.07 9.75 -2.27
C LEU A 47 9.01 8.56 -2.51
N GLY A 48 8.99 7.55 -1.63
CA GLY A 48 9.67 6.27 -1.83
C GLY A 48 9.32 5.61 -3.16
N ALA A 49 8.04 5.38 -3.41
CA ALA A 49 7.59 4.76 -4.66
C ALA A 49 7.96 5.59 -5.90
N ARG A 50 7.90 6.92 -5.82
CA ARG A 50 8.30 7.82 -6.90
C ARG A 50 9.81 7.81 -7.14
N PHE A 51 10.62 7.75 -6.09
CA PHE A 51 12.05 7.61 -6.19
C PHE A 51 12.42 6.30 -6.90
N LEU A 52 11.86 5.16 -6.44
CA LEU A 52 12.06 3.85 -7.08
C LEU A 52 11.66 3.87 -8.56
N LYS A 53 10.58 4.57 -8.90
CA LYS A 53 10.16 4.77 -10.30
C LYS A 53 11.20 5.52 -11.10
N ALA A 54 11.70 6.64 -10.57
CA ALA A 54 12.67 7.49 -11.25
C ALA A 54 13.98 6.76 -11.53
N VAL A 55 14.44 5.92 -10.60
CA VAL A 55 15.63 5.08 -10.77
C VAL A 55 15.35 3.77 -11.50
N LYS A 56 14.11 3.54 -11.98
CA LYS A 56 13.67 2.34 -12.69
C LYS A 56 13.89 1.04 -11.92
N TRP A 57 13.86 1.11 -10.60
CA TRP A 57 14.02 -0.05 -9.74
C TRP A 57 12.68 -0.76 -9.53
N GLN A 58 12.73 -2.09 -9.46
CA GLN A 58 11.58 -2.95 -9.23
C GLN A 58 11.94 -4.04 -8.22
N ALA A 59 10.94 -4.47 -7.46
CA ALA A 59 11.07 -5.49 -6.42
C ALA A 59 10.39 -6.81 -6.83
N ASP A 60 10.91 -7.93 -6.35
CA ASP A 60 10.23 -9.24 -6.41
C ASP A 60 9.21 -9.41 -5.27
N PHE A 61 9.43 -8.70 -4.16
CA PHE A 61 8.60 -8.75 -2.97
C PHE A 61 8.43 -7.35 -2.37
N ILE A 62 7.20 -7.00 -2.01
CA ILE A 62 6.87 -5.76 -1.32
C ILE A 62 6.00 -6.11 -0.12
N TYR A 63 6.40 -5.63 1.06
CA TYR A 63 5.59 -5.66 2.27
C TYR A 63 5.06 -4.25 2.54
N LEU A 64 3.75 -4.11 2.70
CA LEU A 64 3.07 -2.83 2.86
C LEU A 64 2.38 -2.75 4.22
N ASP A 65 2.80 -1.77 5.01
CA ASP A 65 2.23 -1.40 6.30
C ASP A 65 1.88 0.11 6.25
N SER A 66 0.63 0.38 5.85
CA SER A 66 0.13 1.71 5.49
C SER A 66 -0.42 2.47 6.70
N ALA A 67 -0.77 3.75 6.54
CA ALA A 67 -1.28 4.62 7.62
C ALA A 67 -2.65 4.23 8.22
N HIS A 68 -3.23 3.11 7.79
CA HIS A 68 -4.53 2.58 8.25
C HIS A 68 -5.74 3.52 8.07
N GLU A 69 -5.64 4.50 7.19
CA GLU A 69 -6.73 5.39 6.78
C GLU A 69 -7.33 4.99 5.42
N ILE A 70 -8.61 5.30 5.22
CA ILE A 70 -9.32 4.98 3.97
C ILE A 70 -8.69 5.73 2.80
N ASP A 71 -8.52 5.06 1.66
CA ASP A 71 -7.89 5.51 0.42
C ASP A 71 -6.36 5.70 0.47
N GLU A 72 -5.73 5.72 1.64
CA GLU A 72 -4.26 5.77 1.75
C GLU A 72 -3.63 4.43 1.39
N THR A 73 -4.16 3.31 1.90
CA THR A 73 -3.67 1.96 1.55
C THR A 73 -3.85 1.70 0.05
N PHE A 74 -4.98 2.13 -0.52
CA PHE A 74 -5.23 1.98 -1.96
C PHE A 74 -4.22 2.76 -2.80
N SER A 75 -3.89 3.99 -2.40
CA SER A 75 -2.93 4.82 -3.12
C SER A 75 -1.53 4.19 -3.13
N GLU A 76 -1.10 3.65 -2.00
CA GLU A 76 0.17 2.93 -1.91
C GLU A 76 0.17 1.61 -2.67
N LEU A 77 -0.91 0.83 -2.57
CA LEU A 77 -1.10 -0.39 -3.37
C LEU A 77 -0.86 -0.13 -4.86
N VAL A 78 -1.47 0.93 -5.42
CA VAL A 78 -1.28 1.30 -6.83
C VAL A 78 0.18 1.67 -7.12
N LEU A 79 0.79 2.50 -6.28
CA LEU A 79 2.15 2.99 -6.46
C LEU A 79 3.20 1.87 -6.41
N TYR A 80 3.07 0.96 -5.44
CA TYR A 80 4.00 -0.14 -5.26
C TYR A 80 3.71 -1.33 -6.16
N TRP A 81 2.46 -1.56 -6.58
CA TRP A 81 2.15 -2.53 -7.64
C TRP A 81 2.84 -2.16 -8.96
N ASP A 82 3.00 -0.87 -9.25
CA ASP A 82 3.77 -0.37 -10.40
C ASP A 82 5.29 -0.64 -10.27
N ARG A 83 5.79 -0.87 -9.04
CA ARG A 83 7.18 -1.20 -8.73
C ARG A 83 7.42 -2.70 -8.50
N LEU A 84 6.37 -3.52 -8.48
CA LEU A 84 6.49 -4.97 -8.32
C LEU A 84 6.72 -5.64 -9.67
N GLN A 85 7.68 -6.56 -9.77
CA GLN A 85 7.91 -7.37 -10.96
C GLN A 85 6.71 -8.29 -11.26
N PRO A 86 6.40 -8.60 -12.52
CA PRO A 86 5.49 -9.70 -12.85
C PRO A 86 5.91 -10.99 -12.16
N GLY A 87 4.96 -11.73 -11.57
CA GLY A 87 5.24 -12.89 -10.72
C GLY A 87 5.61 -12.56 -9.26
N GLY A 88 5.92 -11.30 -8.96
CA GLY A 88 6.22 -10.83 -7.61
C GLY A 88 5.02 -10.88 -6.66
N MET A 89 5.30 -10.70 -5.37
CA MET A 89 4.29 -10.75 -4.32
C MET A 89 4.20 -9.42 -3.56
N LEU A 90 2.99 -8.86 -3.50
CA LEU A 90 2.65 -7.76 -2.60
C LEU A 90 1.94 -8.35 -1.39
N MET A 91 2.47 -8.11 -0.20
CA MET A 91 1.94 -8.58 1.08
C MET A 91 1.71 -7.39 2.00
N GLY A 92 0.79 -7.52 2.95
CA GLY A 92 0.63 -6.55 4.03
C GLY A 92 -0.03 -7.16 5.25
N ASP A 93 -0.13 -6.34 6.30
CA ASP A 93 -0.78 -6.66 7.57
C ASP A 93 -2.12 -5.93 7.73
N ASP A 94 -2.70 -6.01 8.92
CA ASP A 94 -3.83 -5.21 9.39
C ASP A 94 -5.11 -5.39 8.59
N TYR A 95 -5.31 -6.55 7.94
CA TYR A 95 -6.55 -6.82 7.21
C TYR A 95 -7.81 -6.81 8.10
N VAL A 96 -7.65 -7.00 9.41
CA VAL A 96 -8.73 -6.82 10.40
C VAL A 96 -9.22 -5.36 10.47
N TRP A 97 -8.39 -4.39 10.11
CA TRP A 97 -8.75 -2.97 10.13
C TRP A 97 -9.67 -2.64 8.95
N ARG A 98 -10.75 -1.93 9.25
CA ARG A 98 -11.80 -1.62 8.26
C ARG A 98 -11.25 -0.84 7.06
N ALA A 99 -10.37 0.13 7.29
CA ALA A 99 -9.79 0.96 6.24
C ALA A 99 -8.90 0.13 5.29
N VAL A 100 -7.96 -0.64 5.84
CA VAL A 100 -7.09 -1.54 5.08
C VAL A 100 -7.91 -2.54 4.27
N ARG A 101 -8.86 -3.24 4.91
CA ARG A 101 -9.74 -4.20 4.22
C ARG A 101 -10.53 -3.56 3.09
N HIS A 102 -11.06 -2.37 3.31
CA HIS A 102 -11.80 -1.63 2.27
C HIS A 102 -10.92 -1.39 1.04
N ASP A 103 -9.72 -0.90 1.24
CA ASP A 103 -8.80 -0.52 0.17
C ASP A 103 -8.20 -1.73 -0.55
N VAL A 104 -7.83 -2.78 0.18
CA VAL A 104 -7.35 -4.04 -0.40
C VAL A 104 -8.47 -4.67 -1.24
N LYS A 105 -9.71 -4.76 -0.72
CA LYS A 105 -10.88 -5.23 -1.49
C LYS A 105 -11.11 -4.39 -2.74
N LYS A 106 -11.08 -3.05 -2.60
CA LYS A 106 -11.24 -2.11 -3.72
C LYS A 106 -10.20 -2.38 -4.81
N PHE A 107 -8.94 -2.54 -4.42
CA PHE A 107 -7.83 -2.83 -5.34
C PHE A 107 -8.04 -4.15 -6.08
N VAL A 108 -8.26 -5.25 -5.37
CA VAL A 108 -8.41 -6.56 -6.02
C VAL A 108 -9.66 -6.66 -6.88
N THR A 109 -10.76 -6.00 -6.51
CA THR A 109 -11.97 -5.96 -7.34
C THR A 109 -11.77 -5.15 -8.62
N LEU A 110 -11.13 -3.98 -8.55
CA LEU A 110 -10.91 -3.13 -9.73
C LEU A 110 -10.00 -3.79 -10.77
N PHE A 111 -8.98 -4.48 -10.27
CA PHE A 111 -7.94 -5.11 -11.08
C PHE A 111 -8.15 -6.59 -11.33
N GLU A 112 -9.26 -7.16 -10.82
CA GLU A 112 -9.63 -8.56 -10.99
C GLU A 112 -8.51 -9.51 -10.53
N LEU A 113 -7.91 -9.18 -9.38
CA LEU A 113 -6.79 -9.89 -8.79
C LEU A 113 -7.28 -10.88 -7.72
N GLN A 114 -6.53 -11.96 -7.54
CA GLN A 114 -6.79 -12.92 -6.48
C GLN A 114 -6.19 -12.43 -5.16
N LEU A 115 -7.05 -12.19 -4.17
CA LEU A 115 -6.65 -11.94 -2.79
C LEU A 115 -6.46 -13.26 -2.04
N VAL A 116 -5.33 -13.41 -1.35
CA VAL A 116 -5.11 -14.51 -0.41
C VAL A 116 -4.97 -13.97 1.02
N ARG A 117 -5.61 -14.64 1.97
CA ARG A 117 -5.59 -14.28 3.41
C ARG A 117 -5.21 -15.49 4.24
N PRO A 118 -3.91 -15.71 4.51
CA PRO A 118 -3.45 -16.84 5.32
C PRO A 118 -3.86 -16.74 6.79
N SER A 119 -4.22 -15.55 7.27
CA SER A 119 -4.78 -15.31 8.60
C SER A 119 -5.76 -14.13 8.56
N GLU A 120 -6.34 -13.79 9.71
CA GLU A 120 -7.17 -12.59 9.84
C GLU A 120 -6.38 -11.29 9.70
N LEU A 121 -5.08 -11.33 10.02
CA LEU A 121 -4.19 -10.16 10.01
C LEU A 121 -3.54 -9.98 8.62
N LEU A 122 -2.98 -11.05 8.07
CA LEU A 122 -2.14 -10.99 6.88
C LEU A 122 -2.93 -11.17 5.60
N TRP A 123 -2.49 -10.47 4.55
CA TRP A 123 -3.01 -10.61 3.20
C TRP A 123 -1.88 -10.50 2.17
N TYR A 124 -2.05 -11.15 1.03
CA TYR A 124 -1.15 -10.97 -0.10
C TYR A 124 -1.85 -11.14 -1.45
N ILE A 125 -1.22 -10.59 -2.48
CA ILE A 125 -1.64 -10.65 -3.87
C ILE A 125 -0.39 -10.98 -4.69
N ARG A 126 -0.49 -12.01 -5.54
CA ARG A 126 0.57 -12.31 -6.53
C ARG A 126 0.30 -11.57 -7.81
N LYS A 127 1.30 -10.89 -8.33
CA LYS A 127 1.20 -10.21 -9.63
C LYS A 127 1.26 -11.24 -10.75
N PRO A 128 0.30 -11.26 -11.69
CA PRO A 128 0.36 -12.15 -12.84
C PRO A 128 1.66 -11.98 -13.65
N LEU A 129 2.16 -13.06 -14.23
CA LEU A 129 3.39 -13.04 -15.05
C LEU A 129 3.22 -12.23 -16.34
N ASP A 130 2.00 -12.21 -16.87
CA ASP A 130 1.60 -11.47 -18.07
C ASP A 130 0.90 -10.14 -17.73
N TRP A 131 1.06 -9.65 -16.49
CA TRP A 131 0.36 -8.46 -16.02
C TRP A 131 0.61 -7.25 -16.93
N GLN A 132 -0.49 -6.67 -17.38
CA GLN A 132 -0.51 -5.37 -18.04
C GLN A 132 -1.51 -4.48 -17.32
N TRP A 133 -1.12 -3.22 -17.12
CA TRP A 133 -2.05 -2.23 -16.60
C TRP A 133 -3.27 -2.12 -17.54
N PRO A 134 -4.50 -2.24 -17.03
CA PRO A 134 -5.68 -2.00 -17.84
C PRO A 134 -5.66 -0.58 -18.41
N ARG A 135 -5.78 -0.45 -19.74
CA ARG A 135 -5.68 0.84 -20.46
C ARG A 135 -6.60 1.95 -19.92
N ALA A 136 -7.69 1.60 -19.24
CA ALA A 136 -8.70 2.53 -18.74
C ALA A 136 -8.45 3.11 -17.33
N VAL A 137 -7.47 2.59 -16.56
CA VAL A 137 -7.39 2.90 -15.11
C VAL A 137 -6.31 3.95 -14.78
N PHE A 138 -5.36 4.22 -15.66
CA PHE A 138 -4.13 4.92 -15.28
C PHE A 138 -4.04 6.42 -15.62
N HIS A 139 -5.16 7.05 -15.98
CA HIS A 139 -5.15 8.43 -16.50
C HIS A 139 -5.92 9.40 -15.59
N ARG A 140 -5.42 9.65 -14.35
CA ARG A 140 -5.62 10.95 -13.66
C ARG A 140 -4.98 11.22 -12.28
N SER A 141 -4.32 10.28 -11.59
CA SER A 141 -4.02 10.50 -10.15
C SER A 141 -2.59 10.89 -9.77
N PHE A 142 -1.62 10.85 -10.68
CA PHE A 142 -0.21 11.12 -10.34
C PHE A 142 0.41 12.07 -11.38
N GLY A 143 0.49 13.36 -11.02
CA GLY A 143 0.88 14.46 -11.90
C GLY A 143 2.10 14.18 -12.77
N TYR A 144 1.88 14.20 -14.08
CA TYR A 144 2.90 14.29 -15.12
C TYR A 144 2.69 15.62 -15.85
N TYR A 145 3.70 16.49 -15.82
CA TYR A 145 3.87 17.54 -16.82
C TYR A 145 4.72 16.93 -17.93
N GLY A 146 4.08 16.39 -18.96
CA GLY A 146 4.71 15.84 -20.15
C GLY A 146 3.69 15.82 -21.28
N GLU A 147 4.10 16.37 -22.43
CA GLU A 147 3.25 16.71 -23.58
C GLU A 147 2.75 15.46 -24.34
N ASP A 148 1.74 14.77 -23.81
CA ASP A 148 0.91 13.89 -24.63
C ASP A 148 -0.55 14.13 -24.24
N LYS A 149 -1.21 14.94 -25.07
CA LYS A 149 -2.63 15.29 -24.95
C LYS A 149 -3.43 14.22 -25.68
N ASP A 150 -3.76 13.13 -25.01
CA ASP A 150 -4.96 12.33 -25.30
C ASP A 150 -5.09 11.21 -24.26
N VAL A 151 -6.29 10.63 -24.15
CA VAL A 151 -6.64 9.43 -23.36
C VAL A 151 -7.18 9.72 -21.94
N PHE A 152 -8.47 10.03 -21.80
CA PHE A 152 -9.12 10.11 -20.48
C PHE A 152 -10.53 9.47 -20.46
N ALA A 153 -10.67 8.27 -19.88
CA ALA A 153 -11.98 7.75 -19.45
C ALA A 153 -11.81 6.74 -18.30
N PHE A 154 -12.30 7.09 -17.11
CA PHE A 154 -12.52 6.15 -16.01
C PHE A 154 -13.64 5.19 -16.44
N ASP A 155 -13.38 3.89 -16.47
CA ASP A 155 -14.38 2.90 -16.85
C ASP A 155 -15.55 2.91 -15.84
N ARG A 156 -16.61 3.62 -16.23
CA ARG A 156 -17.84 3.78 -15.46
C ARG A 156 -18.46 2.42 -15.12
N ALA A 157 -18.25 1.39 -15.94
CA ALA A 157 -18.78 0.05 -15.70
C ALA A 157 -18.09 -0.64 -14.51
N LYS A 158 -16.75 -0.56 -14.41
CA LYS A 158 -16.01 -1.13 -13.26
C LYS A 158 -16.35 -0.45 -11.94
N ALA A 159 -16.49 0.87 -11.95
CA ALA A 159 -16.90 1.62 -10.76
C ALA A 159 -18.34 1.32 -10.32
N LEU A 160 -19.25 1.12 -11.27
CA LEU A 160 -20.62 0.70 -10.99
C LEU A 160 -20.66 -0.73 -10.43
N LYS A 161 -19.84 -1.66 -10.96
CA LYS A 161 -19.71 -3.03 -10.45
C LYS A 161 -19.23 -3.04 -9.00
N TYR A 162 -18.21 -2.25 -8.66
CA TYR A 162 -17.74 -2.12 -7.28
C TYR A 162 -18.80 -1.47 -6.36
N LYS A 163 -19.49 -0.42 -6.81
CA LYS A 163 -20.60 0.18 -6.04
C LYS A 163 -21.75 -0.80 -5.80
N ALA A 164 -22.08 -1.64 -6.80
CA ALA A 164 -23.10 -2.68 -6.66
C ALA A 164 -22.67 -3.76 -5.66
N GLN A 165 -21.40 -4.18 -5.68
CA GLN A 165 -20.85 -5.12 -4.71
C GLN A 165 -20.90 -4.56 -3.28
N LEU A 166 -20.47 -3.31 -3.07
CA LEU A 166 -20.57 -2.65 -1.76
C LEU A 166 -22.01 -2.51 -1.28
N ALA A 167 -22.96 -2.26 -2.19
CA ALA A 167 -24.37 -2.18 -1.85
C ALA A 167 -24.97 -3.54 -1.46
N ALA A 168 -24.52 -4.63 -2.07
CA ALA A 168 -24.90 -5.99 -1.70
C ALA A 168 -24.33 -6.38 -0.32
N GLU A 169 -23.03 -6.15 -0.08
CA GLU A 169 -22.38 -6.43 1.20
C GLU A 169 -23.02 -5.64 2.36
N ARG A 170 -23.46 -4.38 2.12
CA ARG A 170 -24.20 -3.60 3.13
C ARG A 170 -25.60 -4.13 3.42
N ARG A 171 -26.27 -4.78 2.46
CA ARG A 171 -27.60 -5.36 2.66
C ARG A 171 -27.53 -6.64 3.48
N GLU A 172 -26.52 -7.48 3.21
CA GLU A 172 -26.27 -8.70 3.99
C GLU A 172 -25.90 -8.37 5.44
N ALA A 173 -25.02 -7.38 5.68
CA ALA A 173 -24.64 -6.97 7.03
C ALA A 173 -25.79 -6.36 7.86
N VAL A 174 -26.87 -5.91 7.23
CA VAL A 174 -28.09 -5.40 7.90
C VAL A 174 -29.13 -6.51 8.10
N ALA A 175 -29.05 -7.61 7.35
CA ALA A 175 -29.94 -8.76 7.52
C ALA A 175 -29.49 -9.72 8.63
N ASP A 176 -28.19 -9.71 8.97
CA ASP A 176 -27.58 -10.52 10.03
C ASP A 176 -27.49 -9.79 11.41
N ALA A 177 -28.07 -8.58 11.53
CA ALA A 177 -28.08 -7.75 12.74
C ALA A 177 -29.49 -7.60 13.31
#